data_AF-A0A5M3MAD7-F1
#
_entry.id   AF-A0A5M3MAD7-F1
#
_cell.length_a   1.000
_cell.length_b   1.000
_cell.length_c   1.000
_cell.angle_alpha   90.00
_cell.angle_beta   90.00
_cell.angle_gamma   90.00
#
_symmetry.space_group_name_H-M   'P 1'
#
loop_
_entity.id
_entity.type
_entity.pdbx_description
1 polymer ?
#
loop_
_entity_poly.entity_id
_entity_poly.type
_entity_poly.pdbx_seq_one_letter_code
_entity_poly.pdbx_strand_id
1 'polypeptide(L)'
;MLTLVSLRLGACAAEDATFEDLLDAVKNLRQPEKLESLRKVVFETAREVLLFDLDILLLIEAWPHLEVLSINEKCGWKIQPSVTLEGLRCIVKGLPHLKELHIAIDAIDVEPGCDIGHGYPESRYPEFRLDLLDSSIGAEIEDVAAYIGDIFRERELQLDAYQLAWDFHPLPPDLLVENALYQQGWRDVHKLLCEAQDTWSSDGEGSGQSSCSASDVDEGEGSGGEEVSDESASCASAYPRLVGYFVRFEPNAATTINGGLVEVWSDQPLDVVPGSNDSRAERDHLFPVRARL
;
A
#
# COMPACT_ATOMS: atom_id res chain seq x y z
N MET A 1 -27.57 15.06 2.34
CA MET A 1 -26.24 15.36 2.93
C MET A 1 -25.24 14.57 2.10
N LEU A 2 -24.33 15.23 1.39
CA LEU A 2 -23.36 14.54 0.54
C LEU A 2 -22.23 14.04 1.44
N THR A 3 -22.04 12.73 1.52
CA THR A 3 -20.91 12.10 2.20
C THR A 3 -19.76 12.00 1.21
N LEU A 4 -18.65 12.66 1.51
CA LEU A 4 -17.42 12.49 0.74
C LEU A 4 -16.79 11.16 1.15
N VAL A 5 -16.69 10.22 0.20
CA VAL A 5 -16.15 8.88 0.46
C VAL A 5 -14.74 8.72 -0.11
N SER A 6 -14.48 9.37 -1.24
CA SER A 6 -13.21 9.30 -1.94
C SER A 6 -12.71 10.69 -2.34
N LEU A 7 -11.45 10.97 -2.01
CA LEU A 7 -10.75 12.20 -2.34
C LEU A 7 -9.54 11.86 -3.21
N ARG A 8 -9.54 12.38 -4.45
CA ARG A 8 -8.41 12.23 -5.37
C ARG A 8 -7.81 13.60 -5.65
N LEU A 9 -6.52 13.71 -5.37
CA LEU A 9 -5.78 14.95 -5.48
C LEU A 9 -4.71 14.75 -6.54
N GLY A 10 -5.00 15.30 -7.72
CA GLY A 10 -4.08 15.30 -8.85
C GLY A 10 -3.44 16.68 -8.99
N ALA A 11 -2.10 16.76 -8.97
CA ALA A 11 -1.45 18.00 -9.33
C ALA A 11 -1.58 18.23 -10.83
N CYS A 12 -2.63 18.94 -11.23
CA CYS A 12 -2.87 19.28 -12.62
C CYS A 12 -2.02 20.50 -13.00
N ALA A 13 -0.79 20.26 -13.46
CA ALA A 13 0.09 21.17 -14.20
C ALA A 13 0.41 22.58 -13.62
N ALA A 14 -0.16 23.02 -12.50
CA ALA A 14 0.18 24.30 -11.88
C ALA A 14 1.58 24.16 -11.27
N GLU A 15 2.62 24.61 -12.00
CA GLU A 15 4.06 24.40 -11.75
C GLU A 15 4.50 24.61 -10.29
N ASP A 16 3.75 25.36 -9.47
CA ASP A 16 4.17 25.78 -8.14
C ASP A 16 3.42 25.15 -6.95
N ALA A 17 2.38 24.33 -7.14
CA ALA A 17 1.67 23.71 -6.01
C ALA A 17 2.56 22.70 -5.26
N THR A 18 2.81 22.94 -3.98
CA THR A 18 3.59 22.08 -3.08
C THR A 18 2.71 21.04 -2.38
N PHE A 19 3.32 20.00 -1.81
CA PHE A 19 2.61 19.07 -0.94
C PHE A 19 2.05 19.77 0.31
N GLU A 20 2.73 20.80 0.81
CA GLU A 20 2.24 21.66 1.90
C GLU A 20 0.94 22.38 1.53
N ASP A 21 0.81 22.88 0.29
CA ASP A 21 -0.45 23.49 -0.16
C ASP A 21 -1.61 22.49 -0.16
N LEU A 22 -1.28 21.22 -0.36
CA LEU A 22 -2.21 20.10 -0.31
C LEU A 22 -2.60 19.76 1.13
N LEU A 23 -1.64 19.66 2.04
CA LEU A 23 -1.89 19.50 3.47
C LEU A 23 -2.67 20.68 4.02
N ASP A 24 -2.35 21.90 3.61
CA ASP A 24 -3.07 23.10 3.99
C ASP A 24 -4.47 23.12 3.41
N ALA A 25 -4.66 22.69 2.16
CA ALA A 25 -6.00 22.51 1.60
C ALA A 25 -6.82 21.53 2.45
N VAL A 26 -6.22 20.40 2.84
CA VAL A 26 -6.82 19.40 3.74
C VAL A 26 -7.14 19.98 5.11
N LYS A 27 -6.18 20.64 5.77
CA LYS A 27 -6.37 21.33 7.06
C LYS A 27 -7.45 22.40 6.97
N ASN A 28 -7.56 23.06 5.82
CA ASN A 28 -8.56 24.09 5.55
C ASN A 28 -9.94 23.54 5.16
N LEU A 29 -10.09 22.23 4.93
CA LEU A 29 -11.38 21.53 4.97
C LEU A 29 -11.85 21.47 6.44
N ARG A 30 -12.06 22.65 7.04
CA ARG A 30 -12.30 22.97 8.46
C ARG A 30 -13.55 22.36 9.11
N GLN A 31 -14.12 21.33 8.52
CA GLN A 31 -15.24 20.60 9.12
C GLN A 31 -14.83 19.14 9.19
N PRO A 32 -14.04 18.73 10.21
CA PRO A 32 -13.67 17.32 10.42
C PRO A 32 -14.91 16.42 10.45
N GLU A 33 -16.03 16.93 10.97
CA GLU A 33 -17.36 16.29 10.94
C GLU A 33 -17.82 15.87 9.52
N LYS A 34 -17.39 16.58 8.47
CA LYS A 34 -17.75 16.27 7.08
C LYS A 34 -16.84 15.23 6.44
N LEU A 35 -15.71 14.91 7.06
CA LEU A 35 -14.72 13.98 6.55
C LEU A 35 -14.70 12.65 7.32
N GLU A 36 -15.56 12.48 8.34
CA GLU A 36 -15.74 11.21 9.03
C GLU A 36 -16.16 10.06 8.10
N SER A 37 -16.79 10.39 6.96
CA SER A 37 -17.17 9.43 5.93
C SER A 37 -16.07 9.12 4.93
N LEU A 38 -14.91 9.78 5.00
CA LEU A 38 -13.84 9.56 4.05
C LEU A 38 -13.25 8.16 4.28
N ARG A 39 -13.16 7.38 3.21
CA ARG A 39 -12.66 6.00 3.21
C ARG A 39 -11.47 5.82 2.29
N LYS A 40 -11.36 6.65 1.25
CA LYS A 40 -10.29 6.55 0.26
C LYS A 40 -9.65 7.90 0.01
N VAL A 41 -8.33 7.94 0.11
CA VAL A 41 -7.51 9.10 -0.22
C VAL A 41 -6.40 8.66 -1.16
N VAL A 42 -6.32 9.33 -2.30
CA VAL A 42 -5.30 9.07 -3.33
C VAL A 42 -4.64 10.39 -3.71
N PHE A 43 -3.36 10.52 -3.40
CA PHE A 43 -2.51 11.64 -3.79
C PHE A 43 -1.66 11.23 -4.97
N GLU A 44 -1.77 11.93 -6.09
CA GLU A 44 -0.98 11.69 -7.30
C GLU A 44 -0.45 13.03 -7.81
N THR A 45 0.72 13.42 -7.33
CA THR A 45 1.27 14.76 -7.58
C THR A 45 2.26 14.79 -8.74
N ALA A 46 2.81 13.64 -9.13
CA ALA A 46 3.94 13.52 -10.07
C ALA A 46 5.14 14.43 -9.70
N ARG A 47 5.20 14.89 -8.45
CA ARG A 47 6.21 15.78 -7.88
C ARG A 47 6.90 15.09 -6.71
N GLU A 48 8.03 15.65 -6.33
CA GLU A 48 8.72 15.32 -5.09
C GLU A 48 7.78 15.61 -3.92
N VAL A 49 7.54 14.60 -3.09
CA VAL A 49 6.71 14.71 -1.89
C VAL A 49 7.61 14.53 -0.68
N LEU A 50 7.76 15.61 0.08
CA LEU A 50 8.43 15.57 1.36
C LEU A 50 7.37 15.32 2.43
N LEU A 51 7.34 14.11 2.97
CA LEU A 51 6.40 13.68 4.00
C LEU A 51 7.20 13.07 5.14
N PHE A 52 7.01 13.60 6.35
CA PHE A 52 7.64 13.11 7.57
C PHE A 52 6.62 12.36 8.45
N ASP A 53 7.12 11.64 9.45
CA ASP A 53 6.30 10.94 10.42
C ASP A 53 5.31 11.87 11.16
N LEU A 54 5.68 13.14 11.37
CA LEU A 54 4.77 14.11 11.98
C LEU A 54 3.56 14.42 11.09
N ASP A 55 3.78 14.50 9.78
CA ASP A 55 2.71 14.77 8.82
C ASP A 55 1.76 13.58 8.74
N ILE A 56 2.30 12.36 8.82
CA ILE A 56 1.53 11.13 8.95
C ILE A 56 0.58 11.18 10.15
N LEU A 57 1.04 11.62 11.32
CA LEU A 57 0.19 11.77 12.50
C LEU A 57 -0.98 12.73 12.24
N LEU A 58 -0.74 13.83 11.53
CA LEU A 58 -1.80 14.77 11.15
C LEU A 58 -2.82 14.14 10.18
N LEU A 59 -2.38 13.29 9.25
CA LEU A 59 -3.29 12.57 8.35
C LEU A 59 -4.16 11.55 9.10
N ILE A 60 -3.56 10.83 10.06
CA ILE A 60 -4.27 9.87 10.91
C ILE A 60 -5.37 10.57 11.72
N GLU A 61 -5.03 11.70 12.35
CA GLU A 61 -5.99 12.50 13.13
C GLU A 61 -7.11 13.06 12.26
N ALA A 62 -6.80 13.47 11.03
CA ALA A 62 -7.77 14.02 10.09
C ALA A 62 -8.76 12.97 9.57
N TRP A 63 -8.31 11.72 9.36
CA TRP A 63 -9.10 10.66 8.72
C TRP A 63 -9.02 9.31 9.44
N PRO A 64 -9.53 9.20 10.67
CA PRO A 64 -9.40 7.99 11.49
C PRO A 64 -10.11 6.74 10.92
N HIS A 65 -11.00 6.93 9.93
CA HIS A 65 -11.77 5.86 9.29
C HIS A 65 -11.29 5.51 7.89
N LEU A 66 -10.07 5.92 7.53
CA LEU A 66 -9.51 5.67 6.21
C LEU A 66 -9.31 4.16 5.98
N GLU A 67 -9.76 3.68 4.81
CA GLU A 67 -9.61 2.30 4.36
C GLU A 67 -8.53 2.15 3.28
N VAL A 68 -8.33 3.19 2.45
CA VAL A 68 -7.33 3.20 1.38
C VAL A 68 -6.55 4.50 1.44
N LEU A 69 -5.24 4.39 1.58
CA LEU A 69 -4.29 5.51 1.49
C LEU A 69 -3.27 5.19 0.40
N SER A 70 -3.22 6.00 -0.65
CA SER A 70 -2.23 5.88 -1.72
C SER A 70 -1.55 7.22 -1.97
N ILE A 71 -0.22 7.24 -1.92
CA ILE A 71 0.61 8.43 -2.13
C ILE A 71 1.61 8.16 -3.24
N ASN A 72 1.38 8.79 -4.39
CA ASN A 72 2.19 8.70 -5.61
C ASN A 72 2.41 7.26 -6.12
N GLU A 73 1.46 6.36 -5.91
CA GLU A 73 1.54 4.96 -6.37
C GLU A 73 1.91 4.84 -7.86
N LYS A 74 1.40 5.73 -8.71
CA LYS A 74 1.69 5.68 -10.15
C LYS A 74 2.97 6.41 -10.57
N CYS A 75 3.42 7.35 -9.76
CA CYS A 75 4.48 8.28 -10.14
C CYS A 75 5.80 8.04 -9.41
N GLY A 76 5.79 7.29 -8.30
CA GLY A 76 6.89 7.23 -7.35
C GLY A 76 7.09 8.55 -6.59
N TRP A 77 7.96 8.52 -5.60
CA TRP A 77 8.28 9.65 -4.73
C TRP A 77 9.37 10.56 -5.30
N LYS A 78 10.21 10.04 -6.22
CA LYS A 78 11.28 10.76 -6.97
C LYS A 78 12.42 11.32 -6.12
N ILE A 79 12.21 11.41 -4.82
CA ILE A 79 13.21 11.74 -3.80
C ILE A 79 13.18 10.63 -2.76
N GLN A 80 14.27 10.54 -2.00
CA GLN A 80 14.32 9.65 -0.86
C GLN A 80 13.16 9.97 0.09
N PRO A 81 12.30 8.99 0.41
CA PRO A 81 11.22 9.18 1.37
C PRO A 81 11.78 9.59 2.74
N SER A 82 11.01 10.32 3.53
CA SER A 82 11.37 10.70 4.91
C SER A 82 10.46 10.07 5.96
N VAL A 83 9.49 9.28 5.53
CA VAL A 83 8.63 8.48 6.42
C VAL A 83 9.41 7.26 6.87
N THR A 84 9.57 7.06 8.16
CA THR A 84 10.35 5.93 8.68
C THR A 84 9.48 4.69 8.88
N LEU A 85 10.09 3.56 9.27
CA LEU A 85 9.35 2.38 9.74
C LEU A 85 8.45 2.69 10.96
N GLU A 86 8.85 3.61 11.85
CA GLU A 86 7.99 4.05 12.96
C GLU A 86 6.81 4.90 12.46
N GLY A 87 7.03 5.69 11.41
CA GLY A 87 5.94 6.35 10.67
C GLY A 87 4.93 5.35 10.12
N LEU A 88 5.39 4.30 9.44
CA LEU A 88 4.54 3.21 8.94
C LEU A 88 3.74 2.55 10.07
N ARG A 89 4.41 2.24 11.19
CA ARG A 89 3.76 1.69 12.39
C ARG A 89 2.65 2.62 12.90
N CYS A 90 2.92 3.92 12.97
CA CYS A 90 1.93 4.92 13.38
C CYS A 90 0.69 4.88 12.46
N ILE A 91 0.87 4.75 11.14
CA ILE A 91 -0.24 4.64 10.16
C ILE A 91 -1.12 3.43 10.51
N VAL A 92 -0.51 2.25 10.62
CA VAL A 92 -1.25 0.98 10.80
C VAL A 92 -1.99 0.95 12.13
N LYS A 93 -1.37 1.50 13.18
CA LYS A 93 -1.96 1.61 14.52
C LYS A 93 -3.04 2.68 14.59
N GLY A 94 -2.84 3.80 13.92
CA GLY A 94 -3.74 4.96 13.92
C GLY A 94 -4.97 4.78 13.04
N LEU A 95 -4.88 3.94 12.00
CA LEU A 95 -5.94 3.68 11.02
C LEU A 95 -6.42 2.22 11.11
N PRO A 96 -7.26 1.88 12.09
CA PRO A 96 -7.70 0.50 12.31
C PRO A 96 -8.57 -0.05 11.17
N HIS A 97 -9.09 0.81 10.31
CA HIS A 97 -9.90 0.44 9.15
C HIS A 97 -9.10 0.32 7.85
N LEU A 98 -7.80 0.65 7.88
CA LEU A 98 -6.95 0.62 6.71
C LEU A 98 -6.83 -0.81 6.16
N LYS A 99 -7.03 -0.94 4.85
CA LYS A 99 -6.97 -2.20 4.08
C LYS A 99 -5.90 -2.15 3.00
N GLU A 100 -5.64 -0.96 2.47
CA GLU A 100 -4.71 -0.76 1.37
C GLU A 100 -3.85 0.47 1.67
N LEU A 101 -2.54 0.27 1.65
CA LEU A 101 -1.55 1.32 1.88
C LEU A 101 -0.50 1.28 0.78
N HIS A 102 -0.39 2.37 0.04
CA HIS A 102 0.67 2.59 -0.94
C HIS A 102 1.47 3.83 -0.53
N ILE A 103 2.69 3.63 -0.06
CA ILE A 103 3.53 4.70 0.50
C ILE A 103 5.01 4.31 0.40
N ALA A 104 5.90 5.25 0.05
CA ALA A 104 7.33 5.02 0.17
C ALA A 104 7.81 5.38 1.59
N ILE A 105 8.75 4.59 2.11
CA ILE A 105 9.38 4.75 3.41
C ILE A 105 10.90 4.70 3.31
N ASP A 106 11.56 5.29 4.29
CA ASP A 106 12.98 5.14 4.53
C ASP A 106 13.23 4.05 5.56
N ALA A 107 13.75 2.92 5.09
CA ALA A 107 14.18 1.79 5.90
C ALA A 107 15.71 1.62 5.87
N ILE A 108 16.47 2.71 5.68
CA ILE A 108 17.94 2.67 5.74
C ILE A 108 18.43 2.46 7.17
N ASP A 109 17.91 3.25 8.11
CA ASP A 109 18.31 3.22 9.51
C ASP A 109 17.23 2.52 10.33
N VAL A 110 17.47 1.26 10.69
CA VAL A 110 16.62 0.51 11.62
C VAL A 110 17.33 0.42 12.96
N GLU A 111 16.68 0.87 14.02
CA GLU A 111 17.20 0.67 15.38
C GLU A 111 16.97 -0.80 15.78
N PRO A 112 18.03 -1.61 15.96
CA PRO A 112 17.88 -3.01 16.31
C PRO A 112 17.29 -3.17 17.70
N GLY A 113 16.39 -4.14 17.87
CA GLY A 113 15.85 -4.50 19.18
C GLY A 113 14.78 -3.55 19.70
N CYS A 114 14.12 -2.77 18.84
CA CYS A 114 12.86 -2.12 19.19
C CYS A 114 11.82 -3.21 19.47
N ASP A 115 11.70 -3.64 20.72
CA ASP A 115 10.70 -4.60 21.17
C ASP A 115 9.31 -3.97 20.92
N ILE A 116 8.68 -4.39 19.82
CA ILE A 116 7.40 -3.88 19.37
C ILE A 116 6.34 -4.56 20.26
N GLY A 117 6.22 -4.07 21.49
CA GLY A 117 5.42 -4.68 22.54
C GLY A 117 4.05 -5.16 22.06
N HIS A 118 3.65 -6.34 22.53
CA HIS A 118 2.37 -6.97 22.19
C HIS A 118 1.19 -6.06 22.60
N GLY A 119 0.38 -5.62 21.64
CA GLY A 119 -0.79 -4.80 21.94
C GLY A 119 -1.34 -3.99 20.78
N TYR A 120 -1.36 -4.56 19.57
CA TYR A 120 -2.12 -3.92 18.51
C TYR A 120 -3.61 -4.20 18.72
N PRO A 121 -4.48 -3.25 18.35
CA PRO A 121 -5.91 -3.53 18.33
C PRO A 121 -6.17 -4.56 17.23
N GLU A 122 -6.87 -5.64 17.59
CA GLU A 122 -7.30 -6.66 16.63
C GLU A 122 -7.87 -6.00 15.37
N SER A 123 -7.22 -6.25 14.23
CA SER A 123 -7.69 -5.73 12.95
C SER A 123 -9.06 -6.35 12.62
N ARG A 124 -10.00 -5.51 12.18
CA ARG A 124 -11.31 -5.99 11.70
C ARG A 124 -11.25 -6.58 10.29
N TYR A 125 -10.14 -6.37 9.60
CA TYR A 125 -9.91 -6.83 8.24
C TYR A 125 -8.69 -7.74 8.24
N PRO A 126 -8.87 -9.05 7.94
CA PRO A 126 -7.74 -9.96 7.86
C PRO A 126 -6.85 -9.56 6.70
N GLU A 127 -7.42 -9.35 5.51
CA GLU A 127 -6.67 -9.01 4.31
C GLU A 127 -6.14 -7.57 4.33
N PHE A 128 -4.83 -7.42 4.16
CA PHE A 128 -4.16 -6.13 4.04
C PHE A 128 -3.21 -6.10 2.84
N ARG A 129 -3.34 -5.07 2.01
CA ARG A 129 -2.46 -4.81 0.87
C ARG A 129 -1.48 -3.70 1.21
N LEU A 130 -0.20 -4.03 1.16
CA LEU A 130 0.90 -3.09 1.37
C LEU A 130 1.75 -3.00 0.11
N ASP A 131 1.95 -1.79 -0.39
CA ASP A 131 2.92 -1.46 -1.43
C ASP A 131 3.83 -0.34 -0.93
N LEU A 132 5.09 -0.67 -0.73
CA LEU A 132 6.14 0.22 -0.28
C LEU A 132 6.79 0.98 -1.45
N LEU A 133 6.27 0.88 -2.68
CA LEU A 133 6.65 1.73 -3.81
C LEU A 133 8.18 1.76 -4.02
N ASP A 134 8.76 2.95 -4.19
CA ASP A 134 10.19 3.21 -4.35
C ASP A 134 10.93 3.42 -3.02
N SER A 135 10.53 2.71 -1.95
CA SER A 135 11.18 2.78 -0.64
C SER A 135 12.67 2.48 -0.68
N SER A 136 13.44 3.20 0.14
CA SER A 136 14.84 2.93 0.40
C SER A 136 15.00 1.86 1.50
N ILE A 137 16.04 1.04 1.40
CA ILE A 137 16.37 0.02 2.39
C ILE A 137 17.88 -0.04 2.62
N GLY A 138 18.25 -0.26 3.89
CA GLY A 138 19.64 -0.38 4.35
C GLY A 138 20.21 -1.80 4.19
N ALA A 139 21.31 -2.06 4.90
CA ALA A 139 21.96 -3.37 4.92
C ALA A 139 21.28 -4.37 5.87
N GLU A 140 20.55 -3.88 6.88
CA GLU A 140 19.94 -4.68 7.94
C GLU A 140 18.59 -5.29 7.51
N ILE A 141 18.62 -6.11 6.46
CA ILE A 141 17.43 -6.69 5.81
C ILE A 141 16.57 -7.51 6.79
N GLU A 142 17.22 -8.29 7.66
CA GLU A 142 16.54 -9.15 8.65
C GLU A 142 15.78 -8.32 9.69
N ASP A 143 16.38 -7.22 10.16
CA ASP A 143 15.76 -6.31 11.13
C ASP A 143 14.56 -5.58 10.50
N VAL A 144 14.67 -5.15 9.24
CA VAL A 144 13.55 -4.55 8.49
C VAL A 144 12.40 -5.56 8.37
N ALA A 145 12.71 -6.80 7.98
CA ALA A 145 11.71 -7.85 7.82
C ALA A 145 11.02 -8.19 9.15
N ALA A 146 11.78 -8.34 10.23
CA ALA A 146 11.24 -8.55 11.57
C ALA A 146 10.35 -7.38 12.01
N TYR A 147 10.79 -6.15 11.78
CA TYR A 147 10.02 -4.95 12.13
C TYR A 147 8.68 -4.90 11.37
N ILE A 148 8.69 -5.12 10.05
CA ILE A 148 7.46 -5.16 9.24
C ILE A 148 6.57 -6.33 9.69
N GLY A 149 7.13 -7.52 9.91
CA GLY A 149 6.40 -8.67 10.40
C GLY A 149 5.69 -8.38 11.73
N ASP A 150 6.34 -7.62 12.61
CA ASP A 150 5.78 -7.21 13.89
C ASP A 150 4.68 -6.15 13.77
N ILE A 151 4.78 -5.20 12.83
CA ILE A 151 3.69 -4.24 12.54
C ILE A 151 2.42 -4.99 12.09
N PHE A 152 2.60 -6.00 11.24
CA PHE A 152 1.51 -6.69 10.56
C PHE A 152 1.17 -8.07 11.13
N ARG A 153 1.70 -8.44 12.30
CA ARG A 153 1.47 -9.76 12.91
C ARG A 153 -0.02 -10.12 13.08
N GLU A 154 -0.87 -9.11 13.29
CA GLU A 154 -2.32 -9.28 13.46
C GLU A 154 -3.11 -9.10 12.15
N ARG A 155 -2.42 -9.00 11.01
CA ARG A 155 -3.00 -8.77 9.68
C ARG A 155 -2.43 -9.79 8.69
N GLU A 156 -3.27 -10.28 7.81
CA GLU A 156 -2.89 -11.15 6.71
C GLU A 156 -2.38 -10.27 5.55
N LEU A 157 -1.06 -10.08 5.51
CA LEU A 157 -0.42 -9.43 4.38
C LEU A 157 -0.59 -10.28 3.12
N GLN A 158 -1.07 -9.67 2.04
CA GLN A 158 -1.25 -10.33 0.74
C GLN A 158 0.08 -10.48 -0.03
N LEU A 159 1.10 -11.09 0.59
CA LEU A 159 2.45 -11.22 0.03
C LEU A 159 2.49 -12.10 -1.24
N ASP A 160 1.59 -13.08 -1.36
CA ASP A 160 1.54 -13.98 -2.53
C ASP A 160 1.06 -13.28 -3.81
N ALA A 161 0.23 -12.26 -3.64
CA ALA A 161 -0.42 -11.56 -4.75
C ALA A 161 0.36 -10.34 -5.23
N TYR A 162 1.17 -9.74 -4.35
CA TYR A 162 1.83 -8.46 -4.61
C TYR A 162 3.27 -8.44 -4.12
N GLN A 163 4.15 -7.86 -4.92
CA GLN A 163 5.50 -7.52 -4.44
C GLN A 163 5.39 -6.37 -3.44
N LEU A 164 6.17 -6.46 -2.37
CA LEU A 164 6.13 -5.48 -1.30
C LEU A 164 6.60 -4.08 -1.74
N ALA A 165 7.52 -3.99 -2.70
CA ALA A 165 8.06 -2.72 -3.18
C ALA A 165 8.51 -2.87 -4.64
N TRP A 166 8.70 -1.74 -5.32
CA TRP A 166 9.28 -1.66 -6.66
C TRP A 166 8.49 -2.42 -7.75
N ASP A 167 7.17 -2.59 -7.59
CA ASP A 167 6.28 -3.27 -8.56
C ASP A 167 5.77 -2.36 -9.70
N PHE A 168 6.40 -1.19 -9.90
CA PHE A 168 5.98 -0.24 -10.93
C PHE A 168 6.04 -0.84 -12.33
N HIS A 169 4.93 -0.78 -13.07
CA HIS A 169 4.89 -1.14 -14.49
C HIS A 169 4.17 -0.04 -15.31
N PRO A 170 4.90 0.76 -16.11
CA PRO A 170 6.35 0.80 -16.31
C PRO A 170 7.10 1.59 -15.23
N LEU A 171 8.34 1.19 -14.92
CA LEU A 171 9.22 1.94 -14.02
C LEU A 171 9.60 3.30 -14.65
N PRO A 172 9.44 4.42 -13.93
CA PRO A 172 9.94 5.72 -14.38
C PRO A 172 11.45 5.68 -14.68
N PRO A 173 11.93 6.28 -15.80
CA PRO A 173 13.34 6.22 -16.18
C PRO A 173 14.30 6.80 -15.13
N ASP A 174 13.84 7.80 -14.38
CA ASP A 174 14.53 8.47 -13.28
C ASP A 174 14.78 7.53 -12.10
N LEU A 175 13.92 6.52 -11.88
CA LEU A 175 14.04 5.58 -10.77
C LEU A 175 14.83 4.31 -11.11
N LEU A 176 15.34 4.17 -12.35
CA LEU A 176 16.02 2.94 -12.80
C LEU A 176 17.30 2.62 -12.00
N VAL A 177 18.06 3.65 -11.62
CA VAL A 177 19.32 3.48 -10.88
C VAL A 177 19.05 3.05 -9.45
N GLU A 178 18.10 3.71 -8.78
CA GLU A 178 17.71 3.40 -7.39
C GLU A 178 17.04 2.02 -7.29
N ASN A 179 16.21 1.66 -8.27
CA ASN A 179 15.65 0.32 -8.38
C ASN A 179 16.76 -0.73 -8.33
N ALA A 180 17.82 -0.57 -9.12
CA ALA A 180 18.93 -1.51 -9.14
C ALA A 180 19.67 -1.63 -7.79
N LEU A 181 19.59 -0.63 -6.92
CA LEU A 181 20.20 -0.65 -5.59
C LEU A 181 19.32 -1.34 -4.55
N TYR A 182 18.03 -0.96 -4.48
CA TYR A 182 17.16 -1.34 -3.37
C TYR A 182 16.27 -2.55 -3.66
N GLN A 183 16.02 -2.86 -4.94
CA GLN A 183 15.08 -3.93 -5.32
C GLN A 183 15.49 -5.30 -4.77
N GLN A 184 16.80 -5.59 -4.72
CA GLN A 184 17.24 -6.87 -4.18
C GLN A 184 16.96 -6.96 -2.67
N GLY A 185 17.27 -5.90 -1.90
CA GLY A 185 16.98 -5.87 -0.46
C GLY A 185 15.50 -6.08 -0.17
N TRP A 186 14.61 -5.41 -0.93
CA TRP A 186 13.17 -5.59 -0.76
C TRP A 186 12.65 -6.98 -1.18
N ARG A 187 13.27 -7.65 -2.17
CA ARG A 187 12.95 -9.05 -2.48
C ARG A 187 13.36 -9.98 -1.34
N ASP A 188 14.51 -9.72 -0.71
CA ASP A 188 14.98 -10.51 0.41
C ASP A 188 14.07 -10.32 1.64
N VAL A 189 13.62 -9.09 1.92
CA VAL A 189 12.59 -8.81 2.93
C VAL A 189 11.28 -9.55 2.63
N HIS A 190 10.78 -9.47 1.39
CA HIS A 190 9.55 -10.16 0.98
C HIS A 190 9.65 -11.67 1.19
N LYS A 191 10.78 -12.28 0.82
CA LYS A 191 11.06 -13.70 1.06
C LYS A 191 11.02 -14.06 2.55
N LEU A 192 11.67 -13.28 3.41
CA LEU A 192 11.69 -13.49 4.85
C LEU A 192 10.29 -13.39 5.47
N LEU A 193 9.47 -12.45 5.00
CA LEU A 193 8.09 -12.29 5.46
C LEU A 193 7.20 -13.48 5.05
N CYS A 194 7.34 -14.00 3.82
CA CYS A 194 6.65 -15.21 3.39
C CYS A 194 7.03 -16.42 4.28
N GLU A 195 8.31 -16.63 4.54
CA GLU A 195 8.80 -17.71 5.41
C GLU A 195 8.25 -17.59 6.84
N ALA A 196 8.19 -16.38 7.38
CA ALA A 196 7.61 -16.13 8.71
C ALA A 196 6.10 -16.42 8.76
N GLN A 197 5.35 -16.09 7.72
CA GLN A 197 3.91 -16.32 7.65
C GLN A 197 3.53 -17.82 7.69
N ASP A 198 4.35 -18.68 7.08
CA ASP A 198 4.20 -20.13 7.15
C ASP A 198 4.39 -20.66 8.58
N THR A 199 5.32 -20.08 9.34
CA THR A 199 5.55 -20.48 10.75
C THR A 199 4.40 -20.07 11.66
N TRP A 200 3.85 -18.86 11.49
CA TRP A 200 2.73 -18.37 12.31
C TRP A 200 1.45 -19.18 12.13
N SER A 201 1.23 -19.70 10.93
CA SER A 201 0.05 -20.52 10.63
C SER A 201 0.09 -21.90 11.31
N SER A 202 1.29 -22.41 11.63
CA SER A 202 1.47 -23.75 12.19
C SER A 202 1.24 -23.83 13.70
N ASP A 203 1.49 -22.74 14.44
CA ASP A 203 1.39 -22.72 15.91
C ASP A 203 -0.06 -22.70 16.45
N GLY A 204 -1.03 -22.40 15.59
CA GLY A 204 -2.45 -22.27 15.96
C GLY A 204 -3.21 -23.58 16.13
N GLU A 205 -2.76 -24.70 15.56
CA GLU A 205 -3.54 -25.95 15.50
C GLU A 205 -3.14 -27.02 16.54
N GLY A 206 -2.09 -26.77 17.34
CA GLY A 206 -1.36 -27.85 18.02
C GLY A 206 -1.23 -27.76 19.54
N SER A 207 -2.29 -27.61 20.35
CA SER A 207 -2.16 -27.87 21.81
C SER A 207 -3.47 -28.16 22.56
N GLY A 208 -4.41 -28.85 21.92
CA GLY A 208 -5.64 -29.34 22.56
C GLY A 208 -5.55 -30.73 23.22
N GLN A 209 -4.42 -31.44 23.16
CA GLN A 209 -4.25 -32.75 23.80
C GLN A 209 -3.22 -32.70 24.93
N SER A 210 -3.58 -32.01 26.01
CA SER A 210 -3.00 -32.23 27.33
C SER A 210 -3.47 -33.57 27.89
N SER A 211 -2.96 -34.69 27.35
CA SER A 211 -3.04 -35.98 28.03
C SER A 211 -1.85 -36.10 28.96
N CYS A 212 -2.05 -35.70 30.22
CA CYS A 212 -1.12 -35.93 31.32
C CYS A 212 -1.05 -37.44 31.57
N SER A 213 -0.16 -38.16 30.88
CA SER A 213 0.24 -39.50 31.26
C SER A 213 1.68 -39.42 31.75
N ALA A 214 1.82 -39.33 33.07
CA ALA A 214 3.08 -39.54 33.75
C ALA A 214 3.49 -41.01 33.55
N SER A 215 4.64 -41.22 32.93
CA SER A 215 5.37 -42.48 33.07
C SER A 215 6.86 -42.19 33.08
N ASP A 216 7.46 -42.59 34.20
CA ASP A 216 8.86 -42.77 34.49
C ASP A 216 9.62 -43.60 33.43
N VAL A 217 10.95 -43.66 33.62
CA VAL A 217 11.98 -44.54 33.01
C VAL A 217 12.39 -44.15 31.57
N ASP A 218 13.65 -44.20 31.13
CA ASP A 218 14.88 -44.86 31.59
C ASP A 218 16.08 -44.23 30.86
N GLU A 219 17.28 -44.30 31.45
CA GLU A 219 18.53 -43.82 30.84
C GLU A 219 19.00 -44.76 29.71
N GLY A 220 19.34 -44.21 28.55
CA GLY A 220 19.87 -44.98 27.43
C GLY A 220 20.77 -44.16 26.52
N GLU A 221 22.08 -44.26 26.73
CA GLU A 221 23.13 -43.74 25.85
C GLU A 221 23.05 -44.39 24.46
N GLY A 222 23.02 -43.57 23.40
CA GLY A 222 22.97 -44.04 22.02
C GLY A 222 23.64 -43.06 21.05
N SER A 223 24.87 -43.40 20.68
CA SER A 223 25.72 -42.71 19.71
C SER A 223 25.31 -43.01 18.25
N GLY A 224 25.36 -42.01 17.37
CA GLY A 224 25.63 -42.23 15.95
C GLY A 224 24.83 -41.36 14.96
N GLY A 225 25.56 -40.74 14.02
CA GLY A 225 25.13 -40.56 12.63
C GLY A 225 24.95 -39.13 12.12
N GLU A 226 26.05 -38.49 11.68
CA GLU A 226 26.03 -37.37 10.73
C GLU A 226 25.91 -37.92 9.30
N GLU A 227 24.86 -37.56 8.57
CA GLU A 227 24.87 -37.48 7.10
C GLU A 227 24.03 -36.26 6.66
N VAL A 228 24.72 -35.24 6.16
CA VAL A 228 24.18 -34.00 5.60
C VAL A 228 23.87 -34.24 4.12
N SER A 229 22.62 -34.06 3.70
CA SER A 229 22.23 -34.06 2.29
C SER A 229 21.81 -32.64 1.89
N ASP A 230 22.59 -32.03 1.01
CA ASP A 230 22.28 -30.79 0.31
C ASP A 230 21.21 -31.06 -0.76
N GLU A 231 20.02 -30.49 -0.61
CA GLU A 231 18.96 -30.51 -1.62
C GLU A 231 18.54 -29.08 -1.97
N SER A 232 19.21 -28.50 -2.96
CA SER A 232 18.91 -27.17 -3.51
C SER A 232 17.81 -27.28 -4.57
N ALA A 233 16.56 -27.03 -4.20
CA ALA A 233 15.44 -26.94 -5.14
C ALA A 233 15.31 -25.51 -5.70
N SER A 234 15.58 -25.38 -7.00
CA SER A 234 15.39 -24.15 -7.79
C SER A 234 13.92 -23.97 -8.15
N CYS A 235 13.19 -23.12 -7.41
CA CYS A 235 11.86 -22.68 -7.76
C CYS A 235 11.90 -21.56 -8.82
N ALA A 236 11.72 -21.93 -10.09
CA ALA A 236 11.38 -20.98 -11.15
C ALA A 236 9.85 -20.87 -11.24
N SER A 237 9.26 -19.81 -10.68
CA SER A 237 7.81 -19.55 -10.80
C SER A 237 7.50 -18.84 -12.13
N ALA A 238 6.50 -19.35 -12.83
CA ALA A 238 5.97 -18.77 -14.06
C ALA A 238 4.73 -17.92 -13.70
N TYR A 239 4.83 -16.60 -13.82
CA TYR A 239 3.70 -15.71 -13.54
C TYR A 239 2.71 -15.63 -14.72
N PRO A 240 1.40 -15.70 -14.48
CA PRO A 240 0.38 -15.45 -15.50
C PRO A 240 0.22 -13.93 -15.72
N ARG A 241 0.12 -13.52 -16.99
CA ARG A 241 -0.20 -12.15 -17.38
C ARG A 241 -1.67 -11.83 -17.03
N LEU A 242 -1.89 -11.00 -16.01
CA LEU A 242 -3.20 -10.41 -15.72
C LEU A 242 -3.51 -9.29 -16.73
N VAL A 243 -4.62 -9.45 -17.46
CA VAL A 243 -5.17 -8.42 -18.34
C VAL A 243 -6.22 -7.63 -17.55
N GLY A 244 -5.83 -6.46 -17.04
CA GLY A 244 -6.73 -5.57 -16.32
C GLY A 244 -7.70 -4.83 -17.26
N TYR A 245 -9.00 -4.87 -16.94
CA TYR A 245 -10.01 -4.01 -17.57
C TYR A 245 -10.06 -2.67 -16.84
N PHE A 246 -9.88 -1.56 -17.55
CA PHE A 246 -10.05 -0.22 -17.00
C PHE A 246 -11.51 0.24 -17.14
N VAL A 247 -12.20 0.41 -16.01
CA VAL A 247 -13.49 1.12 -15.95
C VAL A 247 -13.20 2.60 -15.74
N ARG A 248 -13.68 3.44 -16.66
CA ARG A 248 -13.55 4.90 -16.59
C ARG A 248 -14.75 5.46 -15.85
N PHE A 249 -14.52 6.06 -14.69
CA PHE A 249 -15.53 6.83 -13.96
C PHE A 249 -15.36 8.33 -14.30
N GLU A 250 -16.44 9.11 -14.25
CA GLU A 250 -16.40 10.58 -14.31
C GLU A 250 -16.64 11.19 -12.91
N PRO A 251 -15.92 12.26 -12.51
CA PRO A 251 -16.07 12.84 -11.17
C PRO A 251 -17.42 13.56 -11.02
N ASN A 252 -18.01 13.51 -9.82
CA ASN A 252 -19.29 14.18 -9.55
C ASN A 252 -19.14 15.70 -9.46
N ALA A 253 -17.98 16.15 -8.99
CA ALA A 253 -17.59 17.54 -9.00
C ALA A 253 -16.06 17.62 -9.10
N ALA A 254 -15.57 18.52 -9.94
CA ALA A 254 -14.18 18.95 -9.94
C ALA A 254 -14.13 20.39 -9.43
N THR A 255 -13.28 20.64 -8.45
CA THR A 255 -12.97 22.00 -8.00
C THR A 255 -11.46 22.20 -8.03
N THR A 256 -11.03 23.44 -8.19
CA THR A 256 -9.61 23.77 -8.07
C THR A 256 -9.36 24.39 -6.71
N ILE A 257 -8.42 23.83 -5.93
CA ILE A 257 -7.94 24.43 -4.68
C ILE A 257 -6.47 24.78 -4.89
N ASN A 258 -6.10 26.06 -4.75
CA ASN A 258 -4.73 26.56 -4.96
C ASN A 258 -4.10 26.16 -6.31
N GLY A 259 -4.91 26.05 -7.37
CA GLY A 259 -4.44 25.64 -8.70
C GLY A 259 -4.30 24.12 -8.91
N GLY A 260 -4.42 23.30 -7.86
CA GLY A 260 -4.53 21.85 -7.96
C GLY A 260 -5.96 21.42 -8.30
N LEU A 261 -6.10 20.38 -9.14
CA LEU A 261 -7.40 19.79 -9.46
C LEU A 261 -7.79 18.82 -8.34
N VAL A 262 -8.88 19.14 -7.65
CA VAL A 262 -9.50 18.28 -6.63
C VAL A 262 -10.73 17.63 -7.25
N GLU A 263 -10.64 16.33 -7.48
CA GLU A 263 -11.76 15.55 -7.99
C GLU A 263 -12.47 14.88 -6.81
N VAL A 264 -13.74 15.21 -6.66
CA VAL A 264 -14.62 14.61 -5.65
C VAL A 264 -15.42 13.49 -6.29
N TRP A 265 -15.21 12.28 -5.78
CA TRP A 265 -15.86 11.06 -6.25
C TRP A 265 -16.87 10.59 -5.20
N SER A 266 -18.05 10.17 -5.65
CA SER A 266 -19.03 9.46 -4.82
C SER A 266 -19.14 8.05 -5.37
N ASP A 267 -19.19 7.07 -4.49
CA ASP A 267 -19.34 5.65 -4.84
C ASP A 267 -20.77 5.29 -5.28
N GLN A 268 -21.67 6.27 -5.42
CA GLN A 268 -22.97 6.03 -6.02
C GLN A 268 -22.77 5.66 -7.49
N PRO A 269 -23.09 4.43 -7.93
CA PRO A 269 -23.10 4.13 -9.36
C PRO A 269 -24.06 5.11 -10.02
N LEU A 270 -23.59 5.82 -11.06
CA LEU A 270 -24.48 6.63 -11.88
C LEU A 270 -25.62 5.72 -12.32
N ASP A 271 -26.86 6.08 -11.96
CA ASP A 271 -28.04 5.37 -12.44
C ASP A 271 -27.87 5.19 -13.93
N VAL A 272 -27.73 3.93 -14.37
CA VAL A 272 -27.64 3.59 -15.79
C VAL A 272 -29.01 3.95 -16.34
N VAL A 273 -29.15 5.18 -16.83
CA VAL A 273 -30.32 5.58 -17.59
C VAL A 273 -30.33 4.64 -18.79
N PRO A 274 -31.33 3.74 -18.92
CA PRO A 274 -31.40 2.86 -20.06
C PRO A 274 -31.52 3.76 -21.29
N GLY A 275 -30.44 3.83 -22.08
CA GLY A 275 -30.42 4.57 -23.32
C GLY A 275 -31.56 4.07 -24.18
N SER A 276 -32.53 4.94 -24.45
CA SER A 276 -33.57 4.66 -25.43
C SER A 276 -32.87 4.47 -26.78
N ASN A 277 -32.78 3.23 -27.24
CA ASN A 277 -32.42 2.90 -28.60
C ASN A 277 -33.50 3.43 -29.55
N ASP A 278 -33.45 4.72 -29.86
CA ASP A 278 -34.25 5.34 -30.91
C ASP A 278 -33.29 6.05 -31.88
N SER A 279 -32.58 5.24 -32.66
CA SER A 279 -31.80 5.71 -33.81
C SER A 279 -32.37 5.11 -35.09
N ARG A 280 -33.46 5.75 -35.57
CA ARG A 280 -33.98 5.60 -36.92
C ARG A 280 -33.50 6.79 -37.75
N ALA A 281 -32.62 6.48 -38.70
CA ALA A 281 -32.39 7.16 -39.99
C ALA A 281 -32.34 8.70 -40.01
N GLU A 282 -31.17 9.25 -40.31
CA GLU A 282 -31.02 10.09 -41.51
C GLU A 282 -29.54 10.19 -41.91
N ARG A 283 -29.25 9.64 -43.08
CA ARG A 283 -28.07 9.97 -43.88
C ARG A 283 -28.38 11.30 -44.56
N ASP A 284 -27.48 12.27 -44.51
CA ASP A 284 -26.80 12.77 -45.71
C ASP A 284 -26.00 14.06 -45.44
N HIS A 285 -24.91 14.17 -46.21
CA HIS A 285 -24.11 15.36 -46.52
C HIS A 285 -23.12 15.91 -45.49
N LEU A 286 -21.87 15.43 -45.55
CA LEU A 286 -20.69 16.27 -45.33
C LEU A 286 -19.49 15.83 -46.19
N PHE A 287 -19.01 16.76 -47.01
CA PHE A 287 -17.63 16.91 -47.48
C PHE A 287 -17.35 18.43 -47.56
N PRO A 288 -16.09 18.92 -47.55
CA PRO A 288 -14.85 18.32 -47.05
C PRO A 288 -14.04 19.24 -46.12
N VAL A 289 -13.03 18.61 -45.53
CA VAL A 289 -11.85 19.15 -44.85
C VAL A 289 -11.18 20.29 -45.63
N ARG A 290 -10.84 21.39 -44.93
CA ARG A 290 -9.73 22.27 -45.27
C ARG A 290 -8.87 22.51 -44.03
N ALA A 291 -7.68 21.95 -44.06
CA ALA A 291 -6.56 22.41 -43.25
C ALA A 291 -5.98 23.70 -43.86
N ARG A 292 -5.54 24.64 -43.02
CA ARG A 292 -4.43 25.54 -43.32
C ARG A 292 -3.82 26.05 -42.01
N LEU A 293 -2.50 26.20 -42.11
CA LEU A 293 -1.49 26.73 -41.19
C LEU A 293 -1.94 27.92 -40.34
#